data_AF-A0A7S2VBV2-F1
#
_entry.id   AF-A0A7S2VBV2-F1
#
_cell.length_a   1.000
_cell.length_b   1.000
_cell.length_c   1.000
_cell.angle_alpha   90.00
_cell.angle_beta   90.00
_cell.angle_gamma   90.00
#
_symmetry.space_group_name_H-M   'P 1'
#
loop_
_entity.id
_entity.type
_entity.pdbx_description
1 polymer ?
#
loop_
_entity_poly.entity_id
_entity_poly.type
_entity_poly.pdbx_seq_one_letter_code
_entity_poly.pdbx_strand_id
1 'polypeptide(L)'
;AMSSTFCFVFDSEDSSSPLYAIKLHGMAAEIKDQHSYQGRTLVLLRAGSLGDVQYEFSFLDESTANKFKTTVTQQASAAATEETRKRLGHEHLLNKRASVRYAETVAIAKEKEQPDKPISRNEILANMAEADGMGTTPM
;
A
#
# COMPACT_ATOMS: atom_id res chain seq x y z
N ALA A 1 -6.77 17.62 -0.13
CA ALA A 1 -5.63 17.25 -0.99
C ALA A 1 -6.13 16.23 -2.01
N MET A 2 -5.67 16.27 -3.27
CA MET A 2 -6.06 15.23 -4.23
C MET A 2 -5.31 13.94 -3.89
N SER A 3 -6.13 12.92 -3.70
CA SER A 3 -5.85 11.57 -3.21
C SER A 3 -5.32 10.69 -4.35
N SER A 4 -4.21 9.98 -4.13
CA SER A 4 -3.65 9.02 -5.09
C SER A 4 -4.41 7.69 -5.01
N THR A 5 -4.77 7.11 -6.15
CA THR A 5 -5.44 5.80 -6.21
C THR A 5 -4.49 4.62 -6.05
N PHE A 6 -3.21 4.90 -5.79
CA PHE A 6 -2.14 3.93 -5.63
C PHE A 6 -1.39 4.13 -4.31
N CYS A 7 -0.96 3.01 -3.72
CA CYS A 7 -0.02 2.96 -2.60
C CYS A 7 1.37 2.61 -3.15
N PHE A 8 2.32 3.53 -3.02
CA PHE A 8 3.70 3.29 -3.44
C PHE A 8 4.47 2.57 -2.35
N VAL A 9 5.25 1.56 -2.74
CA VAL A 9 6.14 0.81 -1.85
C VAL A 9 7.57 1.13 -2.22
N PHE A 10 8.36 1.55 -1.25
CA PHE A 10 9.77 1.88 -1.39
C PHE A 10 10.60 0.84 -0.63
N ASP A 11 11.85 0.64 -1.03
CA ASP A 11 12.76 -0.27 -0.33
C ASP A 11 13.27 0.31 1.01
N SER A 12 13.34 1.63 1.11
CA SER A 12 13.84 2.40 2.24
C SER A 12 13.30 3.83 2.21
N GLU A 13 13.60 4.62 3.23
CA GLU A 13 13.17 6.03 3.28
C GLU A 13 13.97 6.93 2.30
N ASP A 14 15.18 6.52 1.95
CA ASP A 14 16.10 7.29 1.10
C ASP A 14 15.95 6.95 -0.40
N SER A 15 15.09 6.00 -0.77
CA SER A 15 14.95 5.59 -2.18
C SER A 15 14.45 6.75 -3.04
N SER A 16 15.12 6.99 -4.16
CA SER A 16 14.71 8.01 -5.13
C SER A 16 13.47 7.62 -5.95
N SER A 17 13.05 6.36 -5.91
CA SER A 17 11.92 5.84 -6.69
C SER A 17 11.24 4.65 -5.99
N PRO A 18 9.93 4.45 -6.18
CA PRO A 18 9.24 3.29 -5.63
C PRO A 18 9.71 2.00 -6.29
N LEU A 19 9.75 0.93 -5.50
CA LEU A 19 10.00 -0.42 -5.97
C LEU A 19 8.82 -0.90 -6.81
N TYR A 20 7.61 -0.79 -6.28
CA TYR A 20 6.36 -1.06 -6.99
C TYR A 20 5.21 -0.19 -6.45
N ALA A 21 4.05 -0.25 -7.10
CA ALA A 21 2.85 0.48 -6.68
C ALA A 21 1.64 -0.45 -6.64
N ILE A 22 0.87 -0.41 -5.56
CA ILE A 22 -0.35 -1.20 -5.35
C ILE A 22 -1.57 -0.36 -5.72
N LYS A 23 -2.39 -0.83 -6.66
CA LYS A 23 -3.65 -0.19 -7.01
C LYS A 23 -4.66 -0.41 -5.89
N LEU A 24 -5.19 0.69 -5.32
CA LEU A 24 -6.12 0.63 -4.18
C LEU A 24 -7.60 0.51 -4.60
N HIS A 25 -7.91 0.65 -5.89
CA HIS A 25 -9.26 0.46 -6.38
C HIS A 25 -9.78 -0.93 -6.01
N GLY A 26 -10.95 -0.97 -5.35
CA GLY A 26 -11.57 -2.22 -4.94
C GLY A 26 -10.86 -2.93 -3.79
N MET A 27 -9.83 -2.33 -3.16
CA MET A 27 -9.16 -2.91 -2.00
C MET A 27 -9.89 -2.56 -0.70
N ALA A 28 -9.89 -3.50 0.25
CA ALA A 28 -10.36 -3.31 1.63
C ALA A 28 -9.21 -3.53 2.61
N ALA A 29 -9.10 -2.65 3.61
CA ALA A 29 -8.10 -2.75 4.66
C ALA A 29 -8.71 -3.22 5.99
N GLU A 30 -8.11 -4.22 6.62
CA GLU A 30 -8.57 -4.79 7.89
C GLU A 30 -7.39 -4.96 8.85
N ILE A 31 -7.59 -4.66 10.13
CA ILE A 31 -6.63 -5.00 11.18
C ILE A 31 -6.94 -6.40 11.65
N LYS A 32 -5.93 -7.26 11.74
CA LYS A 32 -6.10 -8.62 12.23
C LYS A 32 -6.20 -8.60 13.76
N ASP A 33 -7.39 -8.91 14.29
CA ASP A 33 -7.72 -8.85 15.74
C ASP A 33 -6.99 -9.86 16.63
N GLN A 34 -6.05 -10.64 16.09
CA GLN A 34 -5.30 -11.61 16.89
C GLN A 34 -4.00 -11.00 17.37
N HIS A 35 -3.92 -10.85 18.71
CA HIS A 35 -2.73 -10.57 19.51
C HIS A 35 -1.50 -10.27 18.69
N SER A 36 -1.14 -8.99 18.70
CA SER A 36 0.12 -8.45 18.23
C SER A 36 1.24 -9.50 18.26
N TYR A 37 1.50 -10.15 17.12
CA TYR A 37 2.52 -11.19 17.09
C TYR A 37 3.86 -10.47 17.27
N GLN A 38 4.53 -10.73 18.40
CA GLN A 38 5.71 -9.97 18.85
C GLN A 38 5.44 -8.46 19.08
N GLY A 39 4.24 -8.08 19.52
CA GLY A 39 3.92 -6.68 19.85
C GLY A 39 3.66 -5.77 18.66
N ARG A 40 3.53 -6.33 17.44
CA ARG A 40 3.25 -5.58 16.20
C ARG A 40 1.79 -5.69 15.75
N THR A 41 1.25 -4.66 15.13
CA THR A 41 -0.11 -4.65 14.57
C THR A 41 -0.08 -4.93 13.07
N LEU A 42 -0.89 -5.91 12.62
CA LEU A 42 -0.96 -6.30 11.21
C LEU A 42 -2.16 -5.67 10.51
N VAL A 43 -1.94 -5.12 9.31
CA VAL A 43 -2.99 -4.66 8.41
C VAL A 43 -2.98 -5.53 7.15
N LEU A 44 -4.14 -6.09 6.83
CA LEU A 44 -4.37 -6.91 5.65
C LEU A 44 -5.08 -6.08 4.59
N LEU A 45 -4.57 -6.07 3.36
CA LEU A 45 -5.28 -5.60 2.18
C LEU A 45 -5.87 -6.78 1.42
N ARG A 46 -7.17 -6.73 1.16
CA ARG A 46 -7.93 -7.74 0.43
C ARG A 46 -8.56 -7.14 -0.81
N ALA A 47 -8.66 -7.93 -1.87
CA ALA A 47 -9.45 -7.54 -3.05
C ALA A 47 -10.94 -7.67 -2.74
N GLY A 48 -11.60 -6.56 -2.43
CA GLY A 48 -12.99 -6.52 -1.98
C GLY A 48 -13.18 -6.92 -0.51
N SER A 49 -14.43 -6.96 -0.06
CA SER A 49 -14.77 -7.25 1.34
C SER A 49 -14.66 -8.72 1.74
N LEU A 50 -14.61 -9.63 0.75
CA LEU A 50 -14.57 -11.09 0.95
C LEU A 50 -13.46 -11.79 0.16
N GLY A 51 -12.61 -11.04 -0.55
CA GLY A 51 -11.54 -11.63 -1.34
C GLY A 51 -10.35 -12.08 -0.50
N ASP A 52 -9.46 -12.82 -1.16
CA ASP A 52 -8.21 -13.27 -0.57
C ASP A 52 -7.33 -12.10 -0.14
N VAL A 53 -6.51 -12.35 0.89
CA VAL A 53 -5.47 -11.41 1.32
C VAL A 53 -4.45 -11.30 0.21
N GLN A 54 -4.34 -10.09 -0.35
CA GLN A 54 -3.34 -9.78 -1.35
C GLN A 54 -2.09 -9.17 -0.75
N TYR A 55 -2.19 -8.42 0.35
CA TYR A 55 -1.02 -7.85 0.99
C TYR A 55 -1.17 -7.85 2.50
N GLU A 56 -0.05 -8.08 3.20
CA GLU A 56 0.05 -7.98 4.66
C GLU A 56 1.10 -6.94 5.01
N PHE A 57 0.76 -6.01 5.89
CA PHE A 57 1.64 -4.96 6.40
C PHE A 57 1.79 -5.11 7.90
N SER A 58 3.01 -4.93 8.38
CA SER A 58 3.33 -5.02 9.80
C SER A 58 3.77 -3.66 10.32
N PHE A 59 3.14 -3.20 11.41
CA PHE A 59 3.40 -1.92 12.04
C PHE A 59 3.85 -2.14 13.48
N LEU A 60 4.79 -1.30 13.93
CA LEU A 60 5.26 -1.30 15.32
C LEU A 60 4.19 -0.83 16.30
N ASP A 61 3.35 0.11 15.86
CA ASP A 61 2.34 0.72 16.70
C ASP A 61 0.94 0.63 16.09
N GLU A 62 -0.04 0.37 16.95
CA GLU A 62 -1.44 0.24 16.57
C GLU A 62 -2.02 1.55 16.02
N SER A 63 -1.51 2.71 16.46
CA SER A 63 -1.97 4.01 15.98
C SER A 63 -1.66 4.21 14.50
N THR A 64 -0.45 3.90 14.07
CA THR A 64 0.00 3.98 12.67
C THR A 64 -0.72 2.94 11.82
N ALA A 65 -0.90 1.71 12.32
CA ALA A 65 -1.71 0.70 11.64
C ALA A 65 -3.15 1.19 11.38
N ASN A 66 -3.79 1.79 12.39
CA ASN A 66 -5.13 2.37 12.25
C ASN A 66 -5.15 3.53 11.26
N LYS A 67 -4.19 4.46 11.34
CA LYS A 67 -4.06 5.57 10.38
C LYS A 67 -3.90 5.05 8.95
N PHE A 68 -3.04 4.05 8.77
CA PHE A 68 -2.83 3.42 7.47
C PHE A 68 -4.12 2.77 6.96
N LYS A 69 -4.79 1.92 7.76
CA LYS A 69 -6.09 1.31 7.43
C LYS A 69 -7.11 2.37 7.00
N THR A 70 -7.30 3.41 7.82
CA THR A 70 -8.27 4.49 7.52
C THR A 70 -7.92 5.20 6.22
N THR A 71 -6.64 5.50 6.01
CA THR A 71 -6.17 6.16 4.79
C THR A 71 -6.45 5.27 3.59
N VAL A 72 -6.04 4.00 3.61
CA VAL A 72 -6.25 3.08 2.48
C VAL A 72 -7.73 2.94 2.16
N THR A 73 -8.60 2.77 3.15
CA THR A 73 -10.05 2.67 2.93
C THR A 73 -10.63 3.93 2.28
N GLN A 74 -10.20 5.13 2.71
CA GLN A 74 -10.62 6.39 2.09
C GLN A 74 -10.12 6.51 0.65
N GLN A 75 -8.85 6.17 0.40
CA GLN A 75 -8.24 6.23 -0.92
C GLN A 75 -8.88 5.20 -1.88
N ALA A 76 -9.19 3.99 -1.41
CA ALA A 76 -9.88 2.97 -2.19
C ALA A 76 -11.29 3.41 -2.63
N SER A 77 -12.04 4.06 -1.73
CA SER A 77 -13.36 4.64 -2.06
C SER A 77 -13.25 5.78 -3.07
N ALA A 78 -12.25 6.66 -2.92
CA ALA A 78 -11.98 7.73 -3.87
C ALA A 78 -11.59 7.15 -5.25
N ALA A 79 -10.77 6.10 -5.28
CA ALA A 79 -10.39 5.39 -6.50
C ALA A 79 -11.58 4.74 -7.20
N ALA A 80 -12.54 4.17 -6.44
CA ALA A 80 -13.78 3.62 -7.00
C ALA A 80 -14.63 4.69 -7.67
N THR A 81 -14.76 5.84 -7.04
CA THR A 81 -15.47 7.00 -7.59
C THR A 81 -14.79 7.50 -8.87
N GLU A 82 -13.46 7.58 -8.86
CA GLU A 82 -12.70 8.02 -10.03
C GLU A 82 -12.82 7.04 -11.21
N GLU A 83 -12.68 5.74 -10.96
CA GLU A 83 -12.82 4.72 -11.99
C GLU A 83 -14.23 4.71 -12.59
N THR A 84 -15.26 4.88 -11.74
CA THR A 84 -16.64 5.05 -12.20
C THR A 84 -16.79 6.29 -13.07
N ARG A 85 -16.15 7.41 -12.70
CA ARG A 85 -16.17 8.65 -13.49
C ARG A 85 -15.51 8.47 -14.86
N LYS A 86 -14.36 7.79 -14.91
CA LYS A 86 -13.67 7.43 -16.17
C LYS A 86 -14.56 6.56 -17.04
N ARG A 87 -15.17 5.51 -16.47
CA ARG A 87 -16.09 4.61 -17.17
C ARG A 87 -17.30 5.33 -17.78
N LEU A 88 -17.79 6.38 -17.12
CA LEU A 88 -18.90 7.21 -17.61
C LEU A 88 -18.46 8.33 -18.58
N GLY A 89 -17.17 8.40 -18.96
CA GLY A 89 -16.65 9.41 -19.89
C GLY A 89 -16.47 10.81 -19.28
N HIS A 90 -16.53 10.92 -17.96
CA HIS A 90 -16.48 12.20 -17.23
C HIS A 90 -15.08 12.55 -16.70
N GLU A 91 -14.03 11.93 -17.24
CA GLU A 91 -12.64 12.13 -16.82
C GLU A 91 -12.14 13.57 -17.02
N HIS A 92 -12.66 14.28 -18.02
CA HIS A 92 -12.32 15.67 -18.33
C HIS A 92 -12.78 16.66 -17.24
N LEU A 93 -13.71 16.26 -16.36
CA LEU A 93 -14.17 17.07 -15.23
C LEU A 93 -13.16 17.07 -14.06
N LEU A 94 -12.15 16.19 -14.11
CA LEU A 94 -11.11 16.09 -13.08
C LEU A 94 -9.93 16.99 -13.44
N ASN A 95 -9.86 18.16 -12.82
CA ASN A 95 -8.68 19.01 -12.97
C ASN A 95 -7.56 18.59 -12.00
N LYS A 96 -6.87 17.49 -12.34
CA LYS A 96 -5.73 16.98 -11.57
C LYS A 96 -4.50 17.87 -11.69
N ARG A 97 -3.81 18.09 -10.58
CA ARG A 97 -2.50 18.76 -10.56
C ARG A 97 -1.49 17.94 -11.39
N ALA A 98 -0.56 18.62 -12.06
CA ALA A 98 0.46 17.97 -12.89
C ALA A 98 1.28 16.92 -12.10
N SER A 99 1.61 17.20 -10.84
CA SER A 99 2.31 16.26 -9.97
C SER A 99 1.54 14.95 -9.72
N VAL A 100 0.22 15.03 -9.59
CA VAL A 100 -0.65 13.86 -9.38
C VAL A 100 -0.71 13.01 -10.65
N ARG A 101 -0.81 13.65 -11.82
CA ARG A 101 -0.75 12.95 -13.11
C ARG A 101 0.58 12.25 -13.30
N TYR A 102 1.68 12.90 -12.94
CA TYR A 102 3.02 12.30 -12.99
C TYR A 102 3.11 11.08 -12.06
N ALA A 103 2.67 11.21 -10.81
CA ALA A 103 2.63 10.10 -9.87
C ALA A 103 1.80 8.92 -10.41
N GLU A 104 0.64 9.17 -11.01
CA GLU A 104 -0.18 8.13 -11.64
C GLU A 104 0.53 7.43 -12.81
N THR A 105 1.25 8.17 -13.66
CA THR A 105 2.02 7.55 -14.74
C THR A 105 3.13 6.65 -14.22
N VAL A 106 3.83 7.08 -13.16
CA VAL A 106 4.85 6.25 -12.49
C VAL A 106 4.20 5.02 -11.85
N ALA A 107 3.04 5.19 -11.20
CA ALA A 107 2.32 4.09 -10.57
C ALA A 107 1.90 3.02 -11.58
N ILE A 108 1.36 3.40 -12.73
CA ILE A 108 0.95 2.45 -13.77
C ILE A 108 2.14 1.67 -14.34
N ALA A 109 3.29 2.32 -14.48
CA ALA A 109 4.52 1.62 -14.88
C ALA A 109 4.95 0.61 -13.80
N LYS A 110 4.92 1.05 -12.54
CA LYS A 110 5.36 0.29 -11.36
C LYS A 110 4.37 -0.77 -10.88
N GLU A 111 3.11 -0.70 -11.30
CA GLU A 111 2.11 -1.75 -11.07
C GLU A 111 2.49 -3.05 -11.78
N LYS A 112 3.15 -2.96 -12.94
CA LYS A 112 3.64 -4.13 -13.70
C LYS A 112 4.87 -4.80 -13.08
N GLU A 113 5.52 -4.12 -12.15
CA GLU A 113 6.70 -4.61 -11.44
C GLU A 113 6.32 -5.25 -10.09
N GLN A 114 5.02 -5.43 -9.81
CA GLN A 114 4.56 -6.16 -8.63
C GLN A 114 5.05 -7.62 -8.66
N PRO A 115 5.39 -8.20 -7.50
CA PRO A 115 5.80 -9.59 -7.41
C PRO A 115 4.62 -10.54 -7.73
N ASP A 116 4.89 -11.61 -8.49
CA ASP A 116 3.88 -12.62 -8.92
C ASP A 116 3.17 -13.31 -7.76
N LYS A 117 3.83 -13.38 -6.61
CA LYS A 117 3.25 -13.86 -5.36
C LYS A 117 3.37 -12.76 -4.32
N PRO A 118 2.29 -12.44 -3.61
CA PRO A 118 2.39 -11.53 -2.49
C PRO A 118 3.33 -12.13 -1.45
N ILE A 119 4.22 -11.28 -0.93
CA ILE A 119 5.25 -11.69 0.02
C ILE A 119 4.55 -12.36 1.20
N SER A 120 4.92 -13.62 1.45
CA SER A 120 4.34 -14.42 2.52
C SER A 120 4.68 -13.82 3.88
N ARG A 121 3.81 -13.98 4.88
CA ARG A 121 4.07 -13.59 6.27
C ARG A 121 5.44 -14.06 6.77
N ASN A 122 5.88 -15.26 6.37
CA ASN A 122 7.19 -15.79 6.76
C ASN A 122 8.35 -15.04 6.10
N GLU A 123 8.17 -14.59 4.86
CA GLU A 123 9.18 -13.82 4.11
C GLU A 123 9.26 -12.38 4.60
N ILE A 124 8.12 -11.76 4.95
CA ILE A 124 8.09 -10.43 5.61
C ILE A 124 8.92 -10.47 6.90
N LEU A 125 8.75 -11.51 7.71
CA LEU A 125 9.47 -11.66 8.97
C LEU A 125 10.96 -11.98 8.78
N ALA A 126 11.31 -12.78 7.77
CA ALA A 126 12.71 -13.09 7.45
C ALA A 126 13.50 -11.84 7.01
N ASN A 127 12.94 -11.05 6.10
CA ASN A 127 13.56 -9.81 5.63
C ASN A 127 13.72 -8.77 6.76
N MET A 128 12.85 -8.78 7.76
CA MET A 128 12.93 -7.88 8.91
C MET A 128 13.98 -8.30 9.95
N ALA A 129 14.18 -9.60 10.18
CA ALA A 129 15.22 -10.09 11.08
C ALA A 129 16.63 -9.77 10.56
N GLU A 130 16.81 -9.75 9.24
CA GLU A 130 18.05 -9.32 8.59
C GLU A 130 18.27 -7.80 8.71
N ALA A 131 17.20 -7.00 8.65
CA ALA A 131 17.28 -5.55 8.84
C ALA A 131 17.61 -5.14 10.28
N ASP A 132 17.01 -5.78 11.29
CA ASP A 132 17.31 -5.55 12.71
C ASP A 132 18.71 -6.10 13.11
N GLY A 133 19.27 -7.03 12.33
CA GLY A 133 20.57 -7.67 12.56
C GLY A 133 21.79 -6.91 11.99
N MET A 134 21.61 -5.88 11.16
CA MET A 134 22.71 -5.09 10.59
C MET A 134 23.15 -3.89 11.45
N GLY A 135 22.77 -3.87 12.73
CA GLY A 135 23.25 -2.90 13.71
C GLY A 135 24.41 -3.44 14.56
N THR A 136 25.58 -3.74 14.00
CA THR A 136 26.90 -3.65 14.66
C THR A 136 28.02 -4.08 13.72
N THR A 137 28.59 -3.13 12.99
CA THR A 137 30.02 -3.20 12.62
C THR A 137 30.77 -2.37 13.65
N PRO A 138 31.48 -2.98 14.63
CA PRO A 138 32.52 -2.27 15.34
C PRO A 138 33.73 -2.12 14.39
N MET A 139 34.31 -0.92 14.43
CA MET A 139 35.59 -0.53 13.81
C MET A 139 36.71 -1.52 14.12
#